data_AF-A0A7K8T6S0-F1
#
_entry.id   AF-A0A7K8T6S0-F1
#
_cell.length_a   1.000
_cell.length_b   1.000
_cell.length_c   1.000
_cell.angle_alpha   90.00
_cell.angle_beta   90.00
_cell.angle_gamma   90.00
#
_symmetry.space_group_name_H-M   'P 1'
#
loop_
_entity.id
_entity.type
_entity.pdbx_description
1 polymer ?
#
loop_
_entity_poly.entity_id
_entity_poly.type
_entity_poly.pdbx_seq_one_letter_code
_entity_poly.pdbx_strand_id
1 'polypeptide(L)'
;FKDDLSTSPQLFTPMSPYDVDLPIQTTEDVLFSSQFTQPKEVPTDFSSVDLSFLPDITQDNKEQNLSEDGHEMQKELDGSISRNEDIFMDESSLSYPGATQPSPEASGVCPPLTPMTPVTPVTPASESSGIVPQLQNIVSTVNLACKLDLKNIALHARNAEYNPKRFAAVIMRIREPRTTALIFSSGKMVCTGAKSEEQSRLAARKYARVVQKLGFPAKFLDFKIQNMVGSCDVRFPIRLEGLVLTHQQFSSYEPELFPGLIYRMVKPRIVLLIFVSGKVVLTGAKERSEIYEAFENIYPILKGFKKAS
;
A
#
# COMPACT_ATOMS: atom_id res chain seq x y z
N PHE A 1 -65.69 -3.72 22.74
CA PHE A 1 -65.36 -2.49 21.99
C PHE A 1 -64.63 -1.56 22.94
N LYS A 2 -63.48 -1.00 22.51
CA LYS A 2 -62.85 0.23 23.07
C LYS A 2 -62.37 0.16 24.55
N ASP A 3 -61.46 1.01 25.03
CA ASP A 3 -60.68 2.10 24.41
C ASP A 3 -59.27 2.25 25.04
N ASP A 4 -58.48 3.23 24.57
CA ASP A 4 -57.04 3.41 24.80
C ASP A 4 -56.59 4.31 26.00
N LEU A 5 -55.29 4.17 26.33
CA LEU A 5 -54.28 5.13 26.85
C LEU A 5 -54.64 6.43 27.62
N SER A 6 -53.85 6.66 28.69
CA SER A 6 -53.11 7.91 29.04
C SER A 6 -53.82 9.13 29.67
N THR A 7 -53.40 9.53 30.88
CA THR A 7 -53.33 10.96 31.30
C THR A 7 -52.38 11.23 32.48
N SER A 8 -51.99 12.50 32.67
CA SER A 8 -51.21 13.13 33.77
C SER A 8 -51.71 14.61 33.91
N PRO A 9 -51.16 15.60 34.66
CA PRO A 9 -49.93 15.68 35.49
C PRO A 9 -50.00 16.58 36.79
N GLN A 10 -48.83 16.87 37.41
CA GLN A 10 -48.36 18.12 38.09
C GLN A 10 -49.03 18.72 39.38
N LEU A 11 -48.19 19.29 40.29
CA LEU A 11 -48.45 20.52 41.08
C LEU A 11 -47.16 21.11 41.75
N PHE A 12 -47.25 22.30 42.38
CA PHE A 12 -46.22 23.39 42.47
C PHE A 12 -45.42 23.61 43.79
N THR A 13 -44.44 24.54 43.73
CA THR A 13 -43.56 25.11 44.82
C THR A 13 -43.87 26.59 45.15
N PRO A 14 -43.28 27.20 46.22
CA PRO A 14 -42.77 28.59 46.14
C PRO A 14 -41.44 28.92 46.94
N MET A 15 -41.05 30.22 47.04
CA MET A 15 -39.68 30.80 47.31
C MET A 15 -39.52 31.62 48.63
N SER A 16 -38.29 31.84 49.20
CA SER A 16 -37.27 32.96 49.11
C SER A 16 -37.66 34.36 49.67
N PRO A 17 -36.75 35.15 50.34
CA PRO A 17 -35.80 36.14 49.73
C PRO A 17 -34.38 36.14 50.41
N TYR A 18 -33.32 36.91 50.06
CA TYR A 18 -33.05 38.30 49.57
C TYR A 18 -31.87 38.29 48.55
N ASP A 19 -31.80 39.05 47.44
CA ASP A 19 -31.61 40.51 47.17
C ASP A 19 -30.16 41.02 47.38
N VAL A 20 -29.51 41.85 46.54
CA VAL A 20 -29.84 42.56 45.25
C VAL A 20 -28.49 42.77 44.46
N ASP A 21 -28.24 43.37 43.28
CA ASP A 21 -28.77 44.52 42.50
C ASP A 21 -28.54 44.35 40.94
N LEU A 22 -28.58 45.44 40.15
CA LEU A 22 -28.73 45.53 38.67
C LEU A 22 -27.78 46.60 38.03
N PRO A 23 -27.93 47.14 36.77
CA PRO A 23 -28.60 46.67 35.50
C PRO A 23 -27.82 46.91 34.15
N ILE A 24 -28.15 46.14 33.06
CA ILE A 24 -28.28 46.60 31.62
C ILE A 24 -26.95 47.04 30.87
N GLN A 25 -26.76 47.16 29.53
CA GLN A 25 -27.56 47.07 28.27
C GLN A 25 -26.94 46.13 27.18
N THR A 26 -26.74 46.59 25.91
CA THR A 26 -26.46 45.82 24.68
C THR A 26 -25.69 46.63 23.60
N THR A 27 -25.14 45.91 22.59
CA THR A 27 -24.87 46.29 21.17
C THR A 27 -23.63 47.15 20.77
N GLU A 28 -23.20 46.92 19.52
CA GLU A 28 -22.22 47.63 18.64
C GLU A 28 -20.68 47.36 18.78
N ASP A 29 -20.21 46.48 17.89
CA ASP A 29 -19.11 46.59 16.89
C ASP A 29 -17.78 47.39 17.06
N VAL A 30 -16.71 46.75 16.55
CA VAL A 30 -15.54 47.32 15.80
C VAL A 30 -14.33 47.96 16.53
N LEU A 31 -13.11 47.65 15.98
CA LEU A 31 -11.73 48.13 16.28
C LEU A 31 -11.06 47.69 17.63
N PHE A 32 -9.72 47.63 17.78
CA PHE A 32 -8.65 47.07 16.92
C PHE A 32 -7.30 46.97 17.70
N SER A 33 -6.52 45.89 17.49
CA SER A 33 -5.10 45.71 17.92
C SER A 33 -4.81 45.66 19.45
N SER A 34 -3.66 45.21 19.96
CA SER A 34 -2.36 44.83 19.32
C SER A 34 -1.60 43.72 20.10
N GLN A 35 -0.45 43.27 19.54
CA GLN A 35 0.58 42.35 20.11
C GLN A 35 0.20 40.84 20.13
N PHE A 36 0.60 40.04 19.13
CA PHE A 36 1.90 39.32 19.00
C PHE A 36 2.22 38.34 20.15
N THR A 37 1.82 37.06 20.08
CA THR A 37 2.39 35.91 19.31
C THR A 37 3.67 35.26 19.86
N GLN A 38 3.54 34.01 20.28
CA GLN A 38 4.58 32.96 20.18
C GLN A 38 3.95 31.74 19.51
N PRO A 39 4.62 31.06 18.55
CA PRO A 39 4.11 29.84 17.95
C PRO A 39 4.33 28.64 18.88
N LYS A 40 3.30 27.81 19.08
CA LYS A 40 3.47 26.49 19.71
C LYS A 40 4.10 25.51 18.73
N GLU A 41 5.11 24.78 19.20
CA GLU A 41 5.72 23.68 18.44
C GLU A 41 4.72 22.54 18.22
N VAL A 42 4.81 21.88 17.06
CA VAL A 42 3.92 20.78 16.65
C VAL A 42 4.68 19.45 16.77
N PRO A 43 4.12 18.40 17.41
CA PRO A 43 4.83 17.13 17.61
C PRO A 43 5.30 16.47 16.31
N THR A 44 6.49 15.88 16.33
CA THR A 44 7.21 15.38 15.15
C THR A 44 6.95 13.91 14.80
N ASP A 45 6.12 13.20 15.57
CA ASP A 45 5.85 11.77 15.39
C ASP A 45 4.71 11.51 14.38
N PHE A 46 5.06 10.96 13.21
CA PHE A 46 4.13 10.61 12.12
C PHE A 46 3.22 9.39 12.43
N SER A 47 3.27 8.82 13.63
CA SER A 47 2.57 7.56 13.96
C SER A 47 1.03 7.67 14.11
N SER A 48 0.46 8.88 13.97
CA SER A 48 -0.96 9.16 14.19
C SER A 48 -1.72 9.63 12.95
N VAL A 49 -1.18 9.47 11.74
CA VAL A 49 -1.95 9.68 10.50
C VAL A 49 -2.92 8.52 10.35
N ASP A 50 -4.23 8.80 10.46
CA ASP A 50 -5.24 7.77 10.25
C ASP A 50 -5.33 7.40 8.75
N LEU A 51 -5.18 6.11 8.47
CA LEU A 51 -5.21 5.53 7.13
C LEU A 51 -6.50 4.72 6.89
N SER A 52 -7.50 4.85 7.76
CA SER A 52 -8.85 4.26 7.63
C SER A 52 -9.56 4.57 6.30
N PHE A 53 -9.15 5.63 5.62
CA PHE A 53 -9.68 6.08 4.32
C PHE A 53 -9.06 5.38 3.09
N LEU A 54 -8.07 4.50 3.26
CA LEU A 54 -7.57 3.68 2.15
C LEU A 54 -8.54 2.51 1.89
N PRO A 55 -8.93 2.24 0.62
CA PRO A 55 -9.86 1.16 0.32
C PRO A 55 -9.26 -0.21 0.65
N ASP A 56 -10.05 -1.05 1.31
CA ASP A 56 -9.63 -2.32 1.87
C ASP A 56 -9.33 -3.33 0.74
N ILE A 57 -8.04 -3.65 0.51
CA ILE A 57 -7.60 -4.53 -0.59
C ILE A 57 -7.82 -6.02 -0.23
N THR A 58 -9.07 -6.36 0.07
CA THR A 58 -9.51 -7.72 0.44
C THR A 58 -10.75 -8.20 -0.33
N GLN A 59 -11.40 -7.33 -1.12
CA GLN A 59 -12.50 -7.69 -2.02
C GLN A 59 -12.03 -7.82 -3.47
N ASP A 60 -11.29 -8.90 -3.75
CA ASP A 60 -10.91 -9.29 -5.12
C ASP A 60 -10.65 -10.82 -5.14
N ASN A 61 -11.70 -11.61 -4.87
CA ASN A 61 -11.73 -13.10 -4.94
C ASN A 61 -13.13 -13.67 -4.61
N LYS A 62 -14.23 -13.10 -5.16
CA LYS A 62 -15.59 -13.59 -4.85
C LYS A 62 -16.56 -13.69 -6.04
N GLU A 63 -16.04 -13.81 -7.26
CA GLU A 63 -16.82 -14.13 -8.47
C GLU A 63 -16.18 -15.30 -9.24
N GLN A 64 -16.29 -16.49 -8.68
CA GLN A 64 -16.25 -17.81 -9.36
C GLN A 64 -16.55 -18.91 -8.33
N ASN A 65 -17.30 -19.94 -8.74
CA ASN A 65 -17.90 -21.03 -7.93
C ASN A 65 -19.26 -20.73 -7.27
N LEU A 66 -20.29 -20.76 -8.11
CA LEU A 66 -21.72 -21.13 -7.92
C LEU A 66 -22.25 -21.12 -9.38
N SER A 67 -22.77 -22.20 -9.98
CA SER A 67 -23.58 -23.29 -9.42
C SER A 67 -23.34 -24.67 -10.07
N GLU A 68 -23.57 -25.73 -9.28
CA GLU A 68 -24.02 -27.08 -9.68
C GLU A 68 -25.43 -27.03 -10.32
N ASP A 69 -26.04 -28.01 -10.99
CA ASP A 69 -25.67 -29.29 -11.63
C ASP A 69 -26.88 -29.70 -12.53
N GLY A 70 -26.76 -30.65 -13.48
CA GLY A 70 -27.92 -31.08 -14.30
C GLY A 70 -27.65 -31.96 -15.53
N HIS A 71 -27.87 -33.26 -15.37
CA HIS A 71 -28.05 -34.34 -16.37
C HIS A 71 -28.48 -33.99 -17.82
N GLU A 72 -27.87 -34.66 -18.81
CA GLU A 72 -28.57 -35.69 -19.64
C GLU A 72 -27.59 -36.61 -20.40
N MET A 73 -28.07 -37.66 -21.09
CA MET A 73 -27.25 -38.81 -21.54
C MET A 73 -27.76 -39.50 -22.83
N GLN A 74 -26.85 -40.24 -23.52
CA GLN A 74 -27.07 -41.28 -24.56
C GLN A 74 -27.45 -40.87 -26.01
N LYS A 75 -26.50 -41.09 -26.95
CA LYS A 75 -26.50 -42.10 -28.05
C LYS A 75 -25.20 -41.94 -28.88
N GLU A 76 -24.34 -42.94 -29.10
CA GLU A 76 -24.43 -44.28 -29.72
C GLU A 76 -24.19 -44.31 -31.25
N LEU A 77 -23.06 -44.93 -31.64
CA LEU A 77 -22.74 -45.64 -32.90
C LEU A 77 -22.74 -44.84 -34.23
N ASP A 78 -22.06 -45.23 -35.32
CA ASP A 78 -21.28 -46.46 -35.60
C ASP A 78 -20.12 -46.24 -36.63
N GLY A 79 -19.13 -47.16 -36.65
CA GLY A 79 -18.18 -47.49 -37.74
C GLY A 79 -17.27 -46.41 -38.41
N SER A 80 -16.19 -46.74 -39.15
CA SER A 80 -15.41 -48.01 -39.23
C SER A 80 -14.14 -47.89 -40.12
N ILE A 81 -13.05 -48.59 -39.74
CA ILE A 81 -12.04 -49.26 -40.61
C ILE A 81 -10.90 -48.46 -41.33
N SER A 82 -9.68 -49.06 -41.28
CA SER A 82 -8.44 -48.86 -42.10
C SER A 82 -7.52 -47.66 -41.82
N ARG A 83 -6.17 -47.75 -41.93
CA ARG A 83 -5.23 -48.92 -42.09
C ARG A 83 -3.76 -48.48 -41.85
N ASN A 84 -2.92 -49.38 -41.30
CA ASN A 84 -1.44 -49.48 -41.39
C ASN A 84 -0.59 -48.29 -40.83
N GLU A 85 0.60 -48.42 -40.22
CA GLU A 85 1.80 -49.29 -40.42
C GLU A 85 2.63 -48.89 -41.68
N ASP A 86 3.96 -48.68 -41.66
CA ASP A 86 4.93 -48.82 -40.56
C ASP A 86 6.35 -48.19 -40.84
N ILE A 87 7.24 -48.23 -39.81
CA ILE A 87 8.72 -48.46 -39.85
C ILE A 87 9.77 -47.40 -40.38
N PHE A 88 10.70 -47.00 -39.47
CA PHE A 88 12.19 -46.78 -39.53
C PHE A 88 12.90 -45.98 -40.69
N MET A 89 14.22 -45.68 -40.67
CA MET A 89 15.17 -45.03 -39.71
C MET A 89 16.65 -45.08 -40.24
N ASP A 90 17.45 -44.05 -39.90
CA ASP A 90 18.92 -44.06 -39.59
C ASP A 90 20.09 -43.79 -40.61
N GLU A 91 21.16 -43.18 -40.03
CA GLU A 91 22.62 -42.95 -40.27
C GLU A 91 23.37 -42.87 -41.64
N SER A 92 24.40 -41.98 -41.70
CA SER A 92 25.84 -42.36 -41.91
C SER A 92 26.90 -41.21 -41.94
N SER A 93 27.74 -41.12 -40.89
CA SER A 93 29.23 -40.87 -40.83
C SER A 93 30.08 -39.85 -41.70
N LEU A 94 30.85 -38.97 -40.99
CA LEU A 94 32.25 -38.45 -41.21
C LEU A 94 32.57 -37.50 -42.43
N SER A 95 33.76 -36.87 -42.69
CA SER A 95 35.20 -36.95 -42.22
C SER A 95 36.03 -35.61 -42.33
N TYR A 96 37.35 -35.63 -42.04
CA TYR A 96 38.42 -34.57 -42.23
C TYR A 96 39.51 -35.03 -43.28
N PRO A 97 40.71 -34.39 -43.59
CA PRO A 97 41.45 -33.19 -43.06
C PRO A 97 42.25 -32.28 -44.09
N GLY A 98 43.08 -31.31 -43.61
CA GLY A 98 44.45 -31.07 -44.17
C GLY A 98 44.89 -29.67 -44.70
N ALA A 99 45.96 -29.08 -44.14
CA ALA A 99 46.55 -27.72 -44.35
C ALA A 99 47.33 -27.40 -45.67
N THR A 100 47.71 -26.12 -45.92
CA THR A 100 48.96 -25.58 -46.60
C THR A 100 49.06 -24.02 -46.54
N GLN A 101 50.23 -23.41 -46.85
CA GLN A 101 50.66 -21.97 -46.79
C GLN A 101 51.59 -21.62 -48.03
N PRO A 102 52.24 -20.44 -48.25
CA PRO A 102 52.04 -19.01 -47.86
C PRO A 102 52.32 -17.93 -48.98
N SER A 103 52.22 -16.61 -48.66
CA SER A 103 52.99 -15.44 -49.24
C SER A 103 52.76 -14.97 -50.72
N PRO A 104 53.24 -13.76 -51.19
CA PRO A 104 53.73 -12.52 -50.54
C PRO A 104 53.23 -11.12 -51.12
N GLU A 105 53.65 -10.02 -50.47
CA GLU A 105 54.08 -8.69 -51.02
C GLU A 105 53.15 -7.51 -51.48
N ALA A 106 53.77 -6.30 -51.43
CA ALA A 106 53.54 -5.03 -52.17
C ALA A 106 52.39 -4.02 -51.82
N SER A 107 52.71 -3.07 -50.93
CA SER A 107 52.45 -1.60 -50.97
C SER A 107 51.32 -0.95 -51.81
N GLY A 108 50.52 -0.08 -51.18
CA GLY A 108 49.72 0.98 -51.82
C GLY A 108 49.20 2.03 -50.82
N VAL A 109 49.14 3.32 -51.21
CA VAL A 109 48.78 4.45 -50.31
C VAL A 109 47.49 5.15 -50.76
N CYS A 110 46.48 5.23 -49.89
CA CYS A 110 45.29 6.06 -50.02
C CYS A 110 44.68 6.40 -48.64
N PRO A 111 44.31 7.67 -48.34
CA PRO A 111 43.63 8.04 -47.10
C PRO A 111 42.09 8.01 -47.24
N PRO A 112 41.35 7.27 -46.39
CA PRO A 112 39.89 7.39 -46.30
C PRO A 112 39.46 8.61 -45.50
N LEU A 113 38.43 9.32 -45.97
CA LEU A 113 37.77 10.40 -45.24
C LEU A 113 37.06 9.85 -43.99
N THR A 114 37.19 10.52 -42.84
CA THR A 114 36.48 10.15 -41.61
C THR A 114 34.97 10.40 -41.76
N PRO A 115 34.10 9.39 -41.59
CA PRO A 115 32.66 9.63 -41.58
C PRO A 115 32.26 10.38 -40.30
N MET A 116 31.43 11.42 -40.45
CA MET A 116 30.84 12.15 -39.33
C MET A 116 29.85 11.24 -38.59
N THR A 117 30.21 10.79 -37.38
CA THR A 117 29.24 10.16 -36.47
C THR A 117 28.29 11.23 -35.92
N PRO A 118 26.96 11.04 -36.02
CA PRO A 118 26.02 11.99 -35.43
C PRO A 118 26.12 11.92 -33.91
N VAL A 119 26.36 13.07 -33.27
CA VAL A 119 26.32 13.19 -31.82
C VAL A 119 24.89 12.94 -31.33
N THR A 120 24.67 11.77 -30.72
CA THR A 120 23.42 11.52 -29.99
C THR A 120 23.33 12.50 -28.82
N PRO A 121 22.22 13.24 -28.67
CA PRO A 121 22.06 14.12 -27.52
C PRO A 121 22.01 13.28 -26.26
N VAL A 122 22.96 13.51 -25.35
CA VAL A 122 22.91 12.95 -24.00
C VAL A 122 21.74 13.58 -23.26
N THR A 123 20.59 12.91 -23.27
CA THR A 123 19.45 13.26 -22.42
C THR A 123 19.96 13.37 -20.97
N PRO A 124 19.87 14.54 -20.33
CA PRO A 124 20.33 14.66 -18.95
C PRO A 124 19.50 13.73 -18.08
N ALA A 125 20.17 12.85 -17.34
CA ALA A 125 19.54 12.13 -16.24
C ALA A 125 18.91 13.17 -15.30
N SER A 126 17.72 12.90 -14.80
CA SER A 126 16.97 13.80 -13.92
C SER A 126 17.86 14.28 -12.77
N GLU A 127 17.83 15.59 -12.47
CA GLU A 127 18.64 16.18 -11.40
C GLU A 127 18.38 15.44 -10.09
N SER A 128 19.34 14.59 -9.69
CA SER A 128 19.13 13.62 -8.62
C SER A 128 18.87 14.36 -7.30
N SER A 129 17.72 14.08 -6.71
CA SER A 129 17.18 14.84 -5.57
C SER A 129 18.05 14.78 -4.31
N GLY A 130 18.92 13.76 -4.20
CA GLY A 130 19.61 13.38 -2.96
C GLY A 130 18.67 12.85 -1.87
N ILE A 131 17.37 12.77 -2.14
CA ILE A 131 16.33 12.44 -1.16
C ILE A 131 15.88 11.01 -1.39
N VAL A 132 16.18 10.12 -0.44
CA VAL A 132 15.77 8.70 -0.50
C VAL A 132 14.52 8.49 0.37
N PRO A 133 13.38 8.03 -0.19
CA PRO A 133 12.21 7.67 0.59
C PRO A 133 12.51 6.62 1.66
N GLN A 134 11.94 6.81 2.85
CA GLN A 134 12.14 5.93 4.00
C GLN A 134 10.88 5.08 4.24
N LEU A 135 11.05 3.78 4.45
CA LEU A 135 9.94 2.87 4.73
C LEU A 135 9.43 3.08 6.17
N GLN A 136 8.12 3.27 6.32
CA GLN A 136 7.48 3.54 7.60
C GLN A 136 6.61 2.38 8.10
N ASN A 137 5.99 1.62 7.19
CA ASN A 137 5.14 0.48 7.51
C ASN A 137 5.13 -0.53 6.37
N ILE A 138 5.09 -1.82 6.71
CA ILE A 138 4.97 -2.93 5.78
C ILE A 138 3.89 -3.89 6.28
N VAL A 139 2.95 -4.20 5.38
CA VAL A 139 1.88 -5.19 5.56
C VAL A 139 2.29 -6.47 4.85
N SER A 140 2.35 -7.57 5.59
CA SER A 140 2.58 -8.91 5.03
C SER A 140 1.48 -9.90 5.44
N THR A 141 1.31 -10.95 4.65
CA THR A 141 0.46 -12.10 4.96
C THR A 141 1.29 -13.37 5.04
N VAL A 142 0.83 -14.33 5.82
CA VAL A 142 1.38 -15.69 5.88
C VAL A 142 0.26 -16.69 6.18
N ASN A 143 0.43 -17.92 5.72
CA ASN A 143 -0.47 -19.04 5.95
C ASN A 143 0.13 -19.99 7.00
N LEU A 144 -0.59 -20.17 8.11
CA LEU A 144 -0.23 -21.09 9.19
C LEU A 144 -0.69 -22.54 8.90
N ALA A 145 -1.48 -22.76 7.85
CA ALA A 145 -1.86 -24.08 7.32
C ALA A 145 -2.56 -25.03 8.32
N CYS A 146 -3.24 -24.49 9.33
CA CYS A 146 -4.07 -25.23 10.28
C CYS A 146 -5.26 -24.38 10.73
N LYS A 147 -6.39 -25.02 11.08
CA LYS A 147 -7.51 -24.34 11.76
C LYS A 147 -7.07 -23.95 13.17
N LEU A 148 -7.54 -22.78 13.65
CA LEU A 148 -7.15 -22.21 14.94
C LEU A 148 -8.38 -21.87 15.77
N ASP A 149 -8.42 -22.33 17.03
CA ASP A 149 -9.38 -21.80 18.00
C ASP A 149 -8.88 -20.47 18.57
N LEU A 150 -9.53 -19.41 18.11
CA LEU A 150 -9.24 -18.04 18.50
C LEU A 150 -9.52 -17.76 19.98
N LYS A 151 -10.45 -18.49 20.62
CA LYS A 151 -10.73 -18.36 22.06
C LYS A 151 -9.57 -18.90 22.88
N ASN A 152 -9.13 -20.13 22.59
CA ASN A 152 -7.98 -20.76 23.22
C ASN A 152 -6.69 -19.94 23.02
N ILE A 153 -6.45 -19.40 21.82
CA ILE A 153 -5.32 -18.49 21.58
C ILE A 153 -5.43 -17.24 22.47
N ALA A 154 -6.58 -16.56 22.50
CA ALA A 154 -6.75 -15.33 23.29
C ALA A 154 -6.65 -15.57 24.81
N LEU A 155 -7.03 -16.74 25.30
CA LEU A 155 -6.95 -17.11 26.72
C LEU A 155 -5.50 -17.33 27.20
N HIS A 156 -4.65 -17.92 26.36
CA HIS A 156 -3.30 -18.35 26.73
C HIS A 156 -2.18 -17.44 26.18
N ALA A 157 -2.44 -16.64 25.14
CA ALA A 157 -1.45 -15.73 24.58
C ALA A 157 -1.39 -14.39 25.34
N ARG A 158 -0.20 -14.05 25.86
CA ARG A 158 0.06 -12.72 26.43
C ARG A 158 0.00 -11.65 25.33
N ASN A 159 -0.66 -10.53 25.61
CA ASN A 159 -0.90 -9.42 24.67
C ASN A 159 -1.70 -9.85 23.41
N ALA A 160 -2.73 -10.66 23.61
CA ALA A 160 -3.73 -10.98 22.61
C ALA A 160 -5.11 -10.41 23.00
N GLU A 161 -5.81 -9.82 22.04
CA GLU A 161 -7.15 -9.25 22.18
C GLU A 161 -8.09 -10.01 21.22
N TYR A 162 -9.26 -10.44 21.69
CA TYR A 162 -10.27 -11.08 20.83
C TYR A 162 -11.69 -10.72 21.26
N ASN A 163 -12.46 -10.16 20.34
CA ASN A 163 -13.88 -9.88 20.53
C ASN A 163 -14.62 -10.21 19.22
N PRO A 164 -15.24 -11.40 19.09
CA PRO A 164 -15.89 -11.82 17.84
C PRO A 164 -17.10 -10.96 17.45
N LYS A 165 -17.68 -10.16 18.36
CA LYS A 165 -18.73 -9.18 18.02
C LYS A 165 -18.17 -7.92 17.34
N ARG A 166 -16.87 -7.64 17.50
CA ARG A 166 -16.17 -6.49 16.88
C ARG A 166 -15.35 -6.91 15.66
N PHE A 167 -14.65 -8.04 15.72
CA PHE A 167 -13.77 -8.51 14.64
C PHE A 167 -13.51 -10.02 14.71
N ALA A 168 -13.46 -10.67 13.55
CA ALA A 168 -13.40 -12.14 13.43
C ALA A 168 -11.99 -12.75 13.59
N ALA A 169 -11.00 -11.97 14.04
CA ALA A 169 -9.61 -12.39 14.21
C ALA A 169 -9.05 -11.98 15.59
N VAL A 170 -8.08 -12.74 16.08
CA VAL A 170 -7.28 -12.36 17.27
C VAL A 170 -6.28 -11.29 16.88
N ILE A 171 -6.23 -10.20 17.63
CA ILE A 171 -5.21 -9.15 17.50
C ILE A 171 -4.10 -9.49 18.50
N MET A 172 -2.90 -9.84 18.03
CA MET A 172 -1.75 -10.16 18.89
C MET A 172 -0.63 -9.14 18.66
N ARG A 173 0.09 -8.73 19.73
CA ARG A 173 1.13 -7.68 19.63
C ARG A 173 2.44 -8.11 20.28
N ILE A 174 3.56 -7.85 19.60
CA ILE A 174 4.91 -8.02 20.17
C ILE A 174 5.69 -6.71 20.11
N ARG A 175 6.60 -6.52 21.07
CA ARG A 175 7.43 -5.31 21.18
C ARG A 175 8.61 -5.28 20.21
N GLU A 176 9.09 -6.43 19.76
CA GLU A 176 10.35 -6.55 19.01
C GLU A 176 10.27 -7.61 17.89
N PRO A 177 10.18 -7.22 16.61
CA PRO A 177 9.94 -5.86 16.12
C PRO A 177 8.54 -5.38 16.54
N ARG A 178 8.38 -4.08 16.84
CA ARG A 178 7.11 -3.49 17.29
C ARG A 178 6.05 -3.64 16.19
N THR A 179 5.18 -4.63 16.33
CA THR A 179 4.25 -5.05 15.28
C THR A 179 2.91 -5.47 15.87
N THR A 180 1.91 -5.67 15.01
CA THR A 180 0.63 -6.31 15.34
C THR A 180 0.34 -7.38 14.30
N ALA A 181 -0.18 -8.53 14.74
CA ALA A 181 -0.70 -9.58 13.89
C ALA A 181 -2.22 -9.72 14.04
N LEU A 182 -2.90 -10.02 12.94
CA LEU A 182 -4.32 -10.38 12.89
C LEU A 182 -4.41 -11.86 12.49
N ILE A 183 -4.86 -12.72 13.41
CA ILE A 183 -4.85 -14.18 13.26
C ILE A 183 -6.29 -14.67 13.08
N PHE A 184 -6.59 -15.25 11.92
CA PHE A 184 -7.92 -15.75 11.57
C PHE A 184 -8.06 -17.24 11.88
N SER A 185 -9.28 -17.71 12.16
CA SER A 185 -9.58 -19.12 12.45
C SER A 185 -9.28 -20.08 11.29
N SER A 186 -9.13 -19.54 10.09
CA SER A 186 -8.69 -20.22 8.87
C SER A 186 -7.19 -20.57 8.84
N GLY A 187 -6.39 -20.03 9.76
CA GLY A 187 -4.93 -20.12 9.73
C GLY A 187 -4.25 -19.05 8.88
N LYS A 188 -4.99 -18.17 8.18
CA LYS A 188 -4.41 -16.96 7.58
C LYS A 188 -4.00 -15.99 8.69
N MET A 189 -2.85 -15.32 8.52
CA MET A 189 -2.37 -14.28 9.42
C MET A 189 -1.86 -13.07 8.62
N VAL A 190 -2.25 -11.87 9.04
CA VAL A 190 -1.70 -10.58 8.56
C VAL A 190 -0.73 -10.06 9.62
N CYS A 191 0.37 -9.41 9.21
CA CYS A 191 1.35 -8.77 10.10
C CYS A 191 1.63 -7.34 9.63
N THR A 192 1.60 -6.38 10.54
CA THR A 192 1.74 -4.93 10.26
C THR A 192 2.65 -4.23 11.27
N GLY A 193 3.14 -3.02 10.91
CA GLY A 193 3.96 -2.15 11.77
C GLY A 193 5.48 -2.34 11.64
N ALA A 194 5.94 -3.26 10.81
CA ALA A 194 7.38 -3.46 10.56
C ALA A 194 7.94 -2.38 9.62
N LYS A 195 9.19 -1.97 9.82
CA LYS A 195 9.87 -0.96 8.96
C LYS A 195 10.77 -1.55 7.88
N SER A 196 11.01 -2.87 7.90
CA SER A 196 11.69 -3.58 6.80
C SER A 196 11.05 -4.94 6.51
N GLU A 197 11.30 -5.45 5.31
CA GLU A 197 10.80 -6.70 4.77
C GLU A 197 11.28 -7.89 5.62
N GLU A 198 12.52 -7.81 6.10
CA GLU A 198 13.15 -8.76 7.03
C GLU A 198 12.52 -8.68 8.42
N GLN A 199 12.25 -7.47 8.94
CA GLN A 199 11.51 -7.30 10.20
C GLN A 199 10.09 -7.85 10.11
N SER A 200 9.40 -7.65 8.99
CA SER A 200 8.04 -8.17 8.74
C SER A 200 8.05 -9.70 8.71
N ARG A 201 9.01 -10.30 8.00
CA ARG A 201 9.22 -11.76 7.96
C ARG A 201 9.62 -12.32 9.33
N LEU A 202 10.48 -11.63 10.08
CA LEU A 202 10.90 -12.03 11.43
C LEU A 202 9.73 -11.96 12.42
N ALA A 203 8.93 -10.89 12.40
CA ALA A 203 7.76 -10.75 13.23
C ALA A 203 6.73 -11.86 12.92
N ALA A 204 6.39 -12.08 11.65
CA ALA A 204 5.51 -13.16 11.22
C ALA A 204 6.00 -14.55 11.69
N ARG A 205 7.32 -14.82 11.64
CA ARG A 205 7.91 -16.05 12.20
C ARG A 205 7.80 -16.13 13.73
N LYS A 206 7.95 -15.01 14.45
CA LYS A 206 7.75 -14.94 15.91
C LYS A 206 6.30 -15.25 16.28
N TYR A 207 5.31 -14.67 15.58
CA TYR A 207 3.88 -14.98 15.80
C TYR A 207 3.56 -16.45 15.51
N ALA A 208 4.01 -17.01 14.38
CA ALA A 208 3.85 -18.42 14.07
C ALA A 208 4.46 -19.32 15.16
N ARG A 209 5.62 -18.96 15.72
CA ARG A 209 6.27 -19.69 16.82
C ARG A 209 5.54 -19.55 18.16
N VAL A 210 4.80 -18.47 18.40
CA VAL A 210 3.88 -18.36 19.56
C VAL A 210 2.71 -19.32 19.37
N VAL A 211 2.06 -19.33 18.19
CA VAL A 211 0.94 -20.25 17.89
C VAL A 211 1.36 -21.72 18.02
N GLN A 212 2.57 -22.09 17.56
CA GLN A 212 3.14 -23.42 17.80
C GLN A 212 3.32 -23.76 19.29
N LYS A 213 3.74 -22.80 20.11
CA LYS A 213 3.90 -22.99 21.57
C LYS A 213 2.58 -23.16 22.32
N LEU A 214 1.45 -22.83 21.69
CA LEU A 214 0.10 -23.08 22.21
C LEU A 214 -0.47 -24.44 21.76
N GLY A 215 0.35 -25.30 21.14
CA GLY A 215 -0.03 -26.66 20.74
C GLY A 215 -0.62 -26.80 19.34
N PHE A 216 -0.82 -25.71 18.60
CA PHE A 216 -1.33 -25.77 17.23
C PHE A 216 -0.23 -26.18 16.23
N PRO A 217 -0.51 -27.05 15.23
CA PRO A 217 0.47 -27.54 14.26
C PRO A 217 0.78 -26.51 13.14
N ALA A 218 1.00 -25.26 13.53
CA ALA A 218 1.17 -24.13 12.62
C ALA A 218 2.48 -24.21 11.82
N LYS A 219 2.36 -24.01 10.50
CA LYS A 219 3.48 -23.92 9.55
C LYS A 219 3.79 -22.44 9.23
N PHE A 220 4.73 -22.21 8.32
CA PHE A 220 5.05 -20.86 7.81
C PHE A 220 5.10 -20.93 6.27
N LEU A 221 3.92 -20.89 5.66
CA LEU A 221 3.74 -20.98 4.20
C LEU A 221 3.26 -19.64 3.64
N ASP A 222 3.39 -19.45 2.33
CA ASP A 222 2.77 -18.34 1.58
C ASP A 222 3.10 -16.93 2.12
N PHE A 223 4.30 -16.74 2.69
CA PHE A 223 4.73 -15.43 3.17
C PHE A 223 4.90 -14.45 2.00
N LYS A 224 4.10 -13.39 1.99
CA LYS A 224 4.05 -12.38 0.92
C LYS A 224 3.88 -10.97 1.49
N ILE A 225 4.61 -10.01 0.92
CA ILE A 225 4.37 -8.58 1.15
C ILE A 225 3.14 -8.16 0.33
N GLN A 226 2.20 -7.46 0.96
CA GLN A 226 0.94 -7.02 0.35
C GLN A 226 0.89 -5.50 0.13
N ASN A 227 1.47 -4.72 1.05
CA ASN A 227 1.63 -3.28 0.91
C ASN A 227 2.90 -2.80 1.63
N MET A 228 3.56 -1.79 1.08
CA MET A 228 4.68 -1.04 1.65
C MET A 228 4.34 0.45 1.62
N VAL A 229 4.58 1.13 2.74
CA VAL A 229 4.35 2.57 2.89
C VAL A 229 5.68 3.28 3.08
N GLY A 230 6.03 4.15 2.13
CA GLY A 230 7.19 5.03 2.18
C GLY A 230 6.80 6.47 2.54
N SER A 231 7.78 7.25 3.01
CA SER A 231 7.64 8.71 3.16
C SER A 231 8.94 9.43 2.88
N CYS A 232 8.83 10.67 2.38
CA CYS A 232 9.94 11.61 2.22
C CYS A 232 9.49 13.04 2.50
N ASP A 233 10.44 13.96 2.45
CA ASP A 233 10.24 15.40 2.58
C ASP A 233 11.13 16.07 1.52
N VAL A 234 10.51 16.78 0.57
CA VAL A 234 11.25 17.44 -0.53
C VAL A 234 11.94 18.73 -0.11
N ARG A 235 11.78 19.16 1.15
CA ARG A 235 12.43 20.35 1.76
C ARG A 235 12.03 21.69 1.14
N PHE A 236 10.90 21.76 0.44
CA PHE A 236 10.32 23.02 -0.06
C PHE A 236 8.78 22.96 -0.12
N PRO A 237 8.09 24.10 0.08
CA PRO A 237 6.64 24.17 -0.02
C PRO A 237 6.15 24.05 -1.47
N ILE A 238 4.98 23.43 -1.67
CA ILE A 238 4.43 23.05 -2.99
C ILE A 238 3.08 23.76 -3.25
N ARG A 239 2.89 24.24 -4.49
CA ARG A 239 1.64 24.81 -5.01
C ARG A 239 0.69 23.71 -5.52
N LEU A 240 0.04 23.02 -4.57
CA LEU A 240 -0.93 21.95 -4.86
C LEU A 240 -2.07 22.42 -5.77
N GLU A 241 -2.43 23.70 -5.67
CA GLU A 241 -3.47 24.38 -6.43
C GLU A 241 -3.12 24.43 -7.94
N GLY A 242 -1.83 24.59 -8.27
CA GLY A 242 -1.34 24.48 -9.64
C GLY A 242 -1.15 23.03 -10.08
N LEU A 243 -0.67 22.16 -9.18
CA LEU A 243 -0.45 20.74 -9.48
C LEU A 243 -1.76 20.03 -9.84
N VAL A 244 -2.86 20.26 -9.10
CA VAL A 244 -4.17 19.67 -9.42
C VAL A 244 -4.75 20.20 -10.72
N LEU A 245 -4.51 21.47 -11.06
CA LEU A 245 -4.97 22.07 -12.33
C LEU A 245 -4.24 21.46 -13.54
N THR A 246 -2.93 21.25 -13.45
CA THR A 246 -2.13 20.69 -14.56
C THR A 246 -2.19 19.16 -14.64
N HIS A 247 -2.30 18.46 -13.50
CA HIS A 247 -2.34 16.99 -13.44
C HIS A 247 -3.73 16.44 -13.03
N GLN A 248 -4.81 17.12 -13.44
CA GLN A 248 -6.18 16.85 -12.99
C GLN A 248 -6.64 15.38 -13.19
N GLN A 249 -6.19 14.71 -14.26
CA GLN A 249 -6.50 13.30 -14.53
C GLN A 249 -5.94 12.31 -13.48
N PHE A 250 -4.90 12.72 -12.75
CA PHE A 250 -4.22 11.88 -11.75
C PHE A 250 -4.36 12.43 -10.33
N SER A 251 -4.86 13.65 -10.17
CA SER A 251 -4.82 14.41 -8.91
C SER A 251 -6.21 14.67 -8.35
N SER A 252 -6.36 14.59 -7.04
CA SER A 252 -7.55 15.03 -6.32
C SER A 252 -7.13 15.82 -5.08
N TYR A 253 -7.64 17.03 -4.92
CA TYR A 253 -7.26 17.93 -3.82
C TYR A 253 -8.48 18.75 -3.38
N GLU A 254 -9.09 18.32 -2.29
CA GLU A 254 -10.25 18.94 -1.67
C GLU A 254 -9.86 19.31 -0.22
N PRO A 255 -9.27 20.50 0.03
CA PRO A 255 -8.61 20.80 1.30
C PRO A 255 -9.57 20.77 2.51
N GLU A 256 -10.85 21.05 2.30
CA GLU A 256 -11.93 20.94 3.30
C GLU A 256 -12.22 19.49 3.74
N LEU A 257 -11.87 18.50 2.90
CA LEU A 257 -12.03 17.07 3.17
C LEU A 257 -10.71 16.42 3.62
N PHE A 258 -9.59 16.80 3.01
CA PHE A 258 -8.27 16.26 3.33
C PHE A 258 -7.14 17.25 2.96
N PRO A 259 -6.22 17.61 3.88
CA PRO A 259 -5.22 18.67 3.68
C PRO A 259 -4.01 18.30 2.79
N GLY A 260 -4.11 17.22 2.00
CA GLY A 260 -3.08 16.77 1.08
C GLY A 260 -3.65 16.45 -0.29
N LEU A 261 -2.86 16.64 -1.34
CA LEU A 261 -3.22 16.23 -2.70
C LEU A 261 -2.99 14.73 -2.84
N ILE A 262 -4.03 14.01 -3.27
CA ILE A 262 -3.97 12.58 -3.61
C ILE A 262 -3.56 12.46 -5.07
N TYR A 263 -2.38 11.89 -5.35
CA TYR A 263 -1.89 11.64 -6.70
C TYR A 263 -1.90 10.14 -7.00
N ARG A 264 -2.55 9.73 -8.09
CA ARG A 264 -2.70 8.34 -8.53
C ARG A 264 -1.76 8.07 -9.69
N MET A 265 -0.55 7.60 -9.39
CA MET A 265 0.43 7.23 -10.41
C MET A 265 0.04 5.90 -11.07
N VAL A 266 0.10 5.87 -12.41
CA VAL A 266 -0.27 4.68 -13.20
C VAL A 266 0.88 3.67 -13.29
N LYS A 267 2.12 4.17 -13.44
CA LYS A 267 3.34 3.35 -13.51
C LYS A 267 4.45 3.97 -12.63
N PRO A 268 4.94 3.25 -11.60
CA PRO A 268 4.30 2.09 -10.98
C PRO A 268 2.93 2.47 -10.39
N ARG A 269 2.07 1.49 -10.08
CA ARG A 269 0.68 1.74 -9.63
C ARG A 269 0.63 2.16 -8.16
N ILE A 270 1.03 3.39 -7.88
CA ILE A 270 1.25 3.95 -6.54
C ILE A 270 0.29 5.11 -6.27
N VAL A 271 -0.20 5.21 -5.03
CA VAL A 271 -0.90 6.39 -4.53
C VAL A 271 0.06 7.21 -3.68
N LEU A 272 0.18 8.49 -3.98
CA LEU A 272 0.96 9.46 -3.22
C LEU A 272 0.03 10.45 -2.52
N LEU A 273 0.38 10.84 -1.29
CA LEU A 273 -0.24 11.92 -0.54
C LEU A 273 0.79 13.04 -0.40
N ILE A 274 0.56 14.16 -1.07
CA ILE A 274 1.51 15.27 -1.19
C ILE A 274 0.96 16.47 -0.41
N PHE A 275 1.71 16.93 0.59
CA PHE A 275 1.28 18.03 1.47
C PHE A 275 1.93 19.36 1.07
N VAL A 276 1.26 20.48 1.37
CA VAL A 276 1.74 21.85 1.04
C VAL A 276 3.13 22.17 1.59
N SER A 277 3.58 21.45 2.62
CA SER A 277 4.86 21.56 3.30
C SER A 277 6.04 20.87 2.60
N GLY A 278 5.79 20.10 1.54
CA GLY A 278 6.81 19.28 0.88
C GLY A 278 6.94 17.85 1.42
N LYS A 279 6.20 17.50 2.48
CA LYS A 279 6.08 16.12 2.96
C LYS A 279 5.29 15.28 1.94
N VAL A 280 5.76 14.06 1.67
CA VAL A 280 5.10 13.11 0.75
C VAL A 280 5.04 11.73 1.40
N VAL A 281 3.89 11.06 1.30
CA VAL A 281 3.70 9.64 1.66
C VAL A 281 3.37 8.86 0.39
N LEU A 282 3.90 7.64 0.26
CA LEU A 282 3.70 6.76 -0.89
C LEU A 282 3.16 5.40 -0.39
N THR A 283 2.12 4.86 -1.02
CA THR A 283 1.45 3.61 -0.62
C THR A 283 0.91 2.85 -1.83
N GLY A 284 0.73 1.53 -1.70
CA GLY A 284 0.28 0.62 -2.74
C GLY A 284 1.37 -0.28 -3.32
N ALA A 285 2.64 -0.02 -2.98
CA ALA A 285 3.78 -0.82 -3.43
C ALA A 285 3.81 -2.22 -2.79
N LYS A 286 4.28 -3.20 -3.55
CA LYS A 286 4.64 -4.54 -3.08
C LYS A 286 6.15 -4.73 -3.00
N GLU A 287 6.92 -3.91 -3.73
CA GLU A 287 8.38 -3.90 -3.72
C GLU A 287 8.95 -2.51 -3.42
N ARG A 288 10.13 -2.48 -2.79
CA ARG A 288 10.83 -1.23 -2.42
C ARG A 288 11.21 -0.37 -3.64
N SER A 289 11.51 -1.03 -4.75
CA SER A 289 11.77 -0.45 -6.09
C SER A 289 10.64 0.48 -6.54
N GLU A 290 9.38 0.08 -6.40
CA GLU A 290 8.22 0.87 -6.85
C GLU A 290 8.08 2.19 -6.08
N ILE A 291 8.48 2.24 -4.81
CA ILE A 291 8.51 3.47 -3.99
C ILE A 291 9.59 4.44 -4.51
N TYR A 292 10.72 3.92 -4.97
CA TYR A 292 11.82 4.74 -5.51
C TYR A 292 11.51 5.24 -6.93
N GLU A 293 11.06 4.37 -7.84
CA GLU A 293 10.62 4.76 -9.20
C GLU A 293 9.49 5.81 -9.12
N ALA A 294 8.49 5.61 -8.24
CA ALA A 294 7.42 6.60 -8.06
C ALA A 294 7.92 7.95 -7.54
N PHE A 295 8.95 7.96 -6.68
CA PHE A 295 9.52 9.20 -6.17
C PHE A 295 10.38 9.92 -7.21
N GLU A 296 11.21 9.19 -7.96
CA GLU A 296 12.01 9.75 -9.06
C GLU A 296 11.12 10.33 -10.17
N ASN A 297 10.00 9.67 -10.49
CA ASN A 297 9.02 10.18 -11.44
C ASN A 297 8.29 11.45 -10.95
N ILE A 298 7.91 11.54 -9.67
CA ILE A 298 7.14 12.69 -9.16
C ILE A 298 8.03 13.89 -8.79
N TYR A 299 9.25 13.67 -8.32
CA TYR A 299 10.12 14.74 -7.80
C TYR A 299 10.36 15.92 -8.77
N PRO A 300 10.69 15.74 -10.07
CA PRO A 300 10.88 16.87 -10.98
C PRO A 300 9.58 17.67 -11.20
N ILE A 301 8.42 17.01 -11.17
CA ILE A 301 7.11 17.67 -11.24
C ILE A 301 6.92 18.54 -9.99
N LEU A 302 7.14 17.99 -8.78
CA LEU A 302 7.03 18.75 -7.54
C LEU A 302 7.99 19.95 -7.49
N LYS A 303 9.22 19.79 -7.98
CA LYS A 303 10.23 20.87 -8.09
C LYS A 303 9.72 22.02 -8.98
N GLY A 304 9.00 21.72 -10.07
CA GLY A 304 8.32 22.72 -10.91
C GLY A 304 7.19 23.48 -10.22
N PHE A 305 6.50 22.86 -9.26
CA PHE A 305 5.44 23.49 -8.45
C PHE A 305 5.93 24.04 -7.09
N LYS A 306 7.24 24.21 -6.89
CA LYS A 306 7.79 24.86 -5.69
C LYS A 306 7.20 26.28 -5.54
N LYS A 307 6.63 26.60 -4.38
CA LYS A 307 6.23 27.99 -4.07
C LYS A 307 7.51 28.85 -3.95
N ALA A 308 7.54 29.98 -4.65
CA ALA A 308 8.52 31.04 -4.39
C ALA A 308 8.43 31.44 -2.90
N SER A 309 9.58 31.71 -2.30
CA SER A 309 9.72 32.10 -0.88
C SER A 309 9.77 33.62 -0.76
#